data_AF-A0A3N0XCJ3-F1
#
_entry.id   AF-A0A3N0XCJ3-F1
#
_cell.length_a   1.000
_cell.length_b   1.000
_cell.length_c   1.000
_cell.angle_alpha   90.00
_cell.angle_beta   90.00
_cell.angle_gamma   90.00
#
_symmetry.space_group_name_H-M   'P 1'
#
loop_
_entity.id
_entity.type
_entity.pdbx_description
1 polymer ?
#
loop_
_entity_poly.entity_id
_entity_poly.type
_entity_poly.pdbx_seq_one_letter_code
_entity_poly.pdbx_strand_id
1 'polypeptide(L)'
;MRSQDISKFKWKSEDKLADAKNRQDSSKWDSKIFKQDLIKYHRIKTGFFPVPYYSLIKNNDFYGVGYDGNFKGIEFKNHEKIVYIYFYFNNQVKNDYTFFSIAINISSDNLTQEISSNNIQVDITSRNHPNYLATGKIFNGQSEIVFQAFYTGDDHSYAIVNQRLFDLSLGKLILIKSINDGSLRALQLDFKGSDRDEEIEKIITNNVLFYSKDIN
;
A
#
# COMPACT_ATOMS: atom_id res chain seq x y z
N MET A 1 -14.06 16.84 -17.57
CA MET A 1 -13.66 16.56 -16.17
C MET A 1 -14.24 17.64 -15.28
N ARG A 2 -15.20 17.33 -14.40
CA ARG A 2 -15.62 18.28 -13.36
C ARG A 2 -14.52 18.30 -12.31
N SER A 3 -13.95 19.46 -12.04
CA SER A 3 -13.07 19.69 -10.89
C SER A 3 -13.89 19.43 -9.61
N GLN A 4 -13.82 18.22 -9.09
CA GLN A 4 -14.38 17.92 -7.78
C GLN A 4 -13.53 18.62 -6.72
N ASP A 5 -14.20 19.37 -5.86
CA ASP A 5 -13.59 20.21 -4.85
C ASP A 5 -12.97 19.34 -3.73
N ILE A 6 -11.66 19.06 -3.86
CA ILE A 6 -10.86 18.22 -2.95
C ILE A 6 -10.91 18.76 -1.51
N SER A 7 -11.25 20.04 -1.33
CA SER A 7 -11.37 20.69 -0.01
C SER A 7 -12.42 20.07 0.92
N LYS A 8 -13.38 19.32 0.40
CA LYS A 8 -14.45 18.67 1.20
C LYS A 8 -14.04 17.35 1.87
N PHE A 9 -12.92 16.74 1.49
CA PHE A 9 -12.48 15.44 2.04
C PHE A 9 -11.38 15.57 3.10
N LYS A 10 -10.84 16.77 3.34
CA LYS A 10 -9.74 16.96 4.30
C LYS A 10 -10.29 17.03 5.73
N TRP A 11 -10.06 15.99 6.52
CA TRP A 11 -10.42 15.97 7.94
C TRP A 11 -9.79 17.12 8.71
N LYS A 12 -10.63 17.80 9.48
CA LYS A 12 -10.18 18.79 10.47
C LYS A 12 -9.89 18.08 11.80
N SER A 13 -9.26 18.80 12.72
CA SER A 13 -8.96 18.29 14.06
C SER A 13 -10.20 17.78 14.80
N GLU A 14 -11.36 18.42 14.59
CA GLU A 14 -12.64 18.02 15.17
C GLU A 14 -13.11 16.64 14.68
N ASP A 15 -12.98 16.36 13.38
CA ASP A 15 -13.34 15.07 12.79
C ASP A 15 -12.46 13.95 13.36
N LYS A 16 -11.15 14.20 13.48
CA LYS A 16 -10.19 13.27 14.12
C LYS A 16 -10.56 12.96 15.57
N LEU A 17 -10.93 14.00 16.34
CA LEU A 17 -11.32 13.84 17.74
C LEU A 17 -12.64 13.07 17.88
N ALA A 18 -13.61 13.31 16.98
CA ALA A 18 -14.87 12.57 16.96
C ALA A 18 -14.65 11.09 16.66
N ASP A 19 -13.82 10.76 15.67
CA ASP A 19 -13.47 9.37 15.35
C ASP A 19 -12.76 8.65 16.50
N ALA A 20 -11.79 9.32 17.12
CA ALA A 20 -11.09 8.78 18.28
C ALA A 20 -12.05 8.44 19.43
N LYS A 21 -13.05 9.29 19.68
CA LYS A 21 -14.12 9.03 20.67
C LYS A 21 -15.00 7.85 20.25
N ASN A 22 -15.42 7.78 18.98
CA ASN A 22 -16.24 6.68 18.48
C ASN A 22 -15.53 5.32 18.62
N ARG A 23 -14.20 5.27 18.42
CA ARG A 23 -13.41 4.04 18.62
C ARG A 23 -13.43 3.55 20.06
N GLN A 24 -13.65 4.42 21.04
CA GLN A 24 -13.71 4.08 22.46
C GLN A 24 -15.14 3.80 22.95
N ASP A 25 -16.16 4.09 22.13
CA ASP A 25 -17.58 3.91 22.49
C ASP A 25 -18.13 2.61 21.88
N SER A 26 -18.32 1.59 22.72
CA SER A 26 -18.81 0.29 22.28
C SER A 26 -20.23 0.31 21.71
N SER A 27 -21.03 1.35 22.01
CA SER A 27 -22.36 1.54 21.40
C SER A 27 -22.29 1.95 19.93
N LYS A 28 -21.11 2.37 19.45
CA LYS A 28 -20.86 2.81 18.07
C LYS A 28 -20.22 1.75 17.20
N TRP A 29 -19.81 0.61 17.78
CA TRP A 29 -19.09 -0.43 17.06
C TRP A 29 -20.00 -1.23 16.13
N ASP A 30 -19.50 -1.48 14.93
CA ASP A 30 -20.13 -2.38 13.98
C ASP A 30 -19.81 -3.84 14.37
N SER A 31 -20.66 -4.39 15.23
CA SER A 31 -20.54 -5.78 15.71
C SER A 31 -20.61 -6.82 14.58
N LYS A 32 -21.22 -6.49 13.43
CA LYS A 32 -21.31 -7.39 12.28
C LYS A 32 -19.97 -7.46 11.57
N ILE A 33 -19.35 -6.31 11.27
CA ILE A 33 -18.00 -6.27 10.68
C ILE A 33 -16.99 -6.93 11.61
N PHE A 34 -17.04 -6.62 12.91
CA PHE A 34 -16.11 -7.20 13.87
C PHE A 34 -16.22 -8.74 13.94
N LYS A 35 -17.43 -9.31 13.96
CA LYS A 35 -17.62 -10.77 13.90
C LYS A 35 -17.09 -11.37 12.60
N GLN A 36 -17.24 -10.68 11.48
CA GLN A 36 -16.67 -11.12 10.19
C GLN A 36 -15.14 -11.12 10.24
N ASP A 37 -14.53 -10.11 10.85
CA ASP A 37 -13.06 -10.03 10.98
C ASP A 37 -12.50 -11.19 11.81
N LEU A 38 -13.20 -11.60 12.87
CA LEU A 38 -12.79 -12.73 13.73
C LEU A 38 -12.81 -14.09 13.04
N ILE A 39 -13.65 -14.28 12.00
CA ILE A 39 -13.80 -15.57 11.30
C ILE A 39 -13.13 -15.58 9.93
N LYS A 40 -12.80 -14.41 9.38
CA LYS A 40 -12.18 -14.29 8.06
C LYS A 40 -10.75 -14.84 8.14
N TYR A 41 -10.36 -15.57 7.10
CA TYR A 41 -8.96 -15.94 6.92
C TYR A 41 -8.15 -14.69 6.52
N HIS A 42 -7.16 -14.35 7.33
CA HIS A 42 -6.22 -13.28 7.05
C HIS A 42 -4.84 -13.88 6.79
N ARG A 43 -4.19 -13.44 5.70
CA ARG A 43 -2.83 -13.89 5.35
C ARG A 43 -1.83 -13.52 6.43
N ILE A 44 -2.08 -12.40 7.12
CA ILE A 44 -1.32 -11.96 8.29
C ILE A 44 -2.18 -12.24 9.52
N LYS A 45 -1.72 -13.12 10.43
CA LYS A 45 -2.42 -13.40 11.68
C LYS A 45 -2.27 -12.22 12.64
N THR A 46 -3.34 -11.46 12.85
CA THR A 46 -3.37 -10.33 13.79
C THR A 46 -4.58 -10.40 14.71
N GLY A 47 -4.51 -9.68 15.84
CA GLY A 47 -5.72 -9.34 16.58
C GLY A 47 -6.55 -8.31 15.83
N PHE A 48 -7.86 -8.31 16.05
CA PHE A 48 -8.78 -7.33 15.49
C PHE A 48 -9.32 -6.44 16.59
N PHE A 49 -9.31 -5.13 16.35
CA PHE A 49 -10.06 -4.18 17.16
C PHE A 49 -11.47 -4.05 16.58
N PRO A 50 -12.51 -3.89 17.42
CA PRO A 50 -13.81 -3.48 16.93
C PRO A 50 -13.71 -2.08 16.31
N VAL A 51 -14.49 -1.83 15.27
CA VAL A 51 -14.49 -0.57 14.53
C VAL A 51 -15.85 0.12 14.62
N PRO A 52 -15.91 1.45 14.69
CA PRO A 52 -17.17 2.17 14.59
C PRO A 52 -17.86 1.94 13.24
N TYR A 53 -19.18 2.15 13.19
CA TYR A 53 -19.89 2.23 11.91
C TYR A 53 -19.27 3.31 11.01
N TYR A 54 -18.93 2.97 9.77
CA TYR A 54 -18.34 3.94 8.82
C TYR A 54 -19.26 5.13 8.53
N SER A 55 -20.58 4.95 8.68
CA SER A 55 -21.57 6.03 8.57
C SER A 55 -21.45 7.13 9.63
N LEU A 56 -20.70 6.91 10.70
CA LEU A 56 -20.39 7.92 11.71
C LEU A 56 -19.30 8.90 11.24
N ILE A 57 -18.63 8.60 10.13
CA ILE A 57 -17.66 9.49 9.51
C ILE A 57 -18.41 10.52 8.66
N LYS A 58 -18.06 11.80 8.81
CA LYS A 58 -18.65 12.89 8.01
C LYS A 58 -18.23 12.75 6.53
N ASN A 59 -19.13 13.07 5.60
CA ASN A 59 -18.93 12.90 4.15
C ASN A 59 -18.58 11.43 3.78
N ASN A 60 -19.30 10.50 4.41
CA ASN A 60 -19.14 9.05 4.29
C ASN A 60 -19.51 8.56 2.91
N ASP A 61 -18.48 8.21 2.14
CA ASP A 61 -18.63 7.54 0.85
C ASP A 61 -17.57 6.49 0.63
N PHE A 62 -17.28 5.70 1.65
CA PHE A 62 -16.36 4.58 1.49
C PHE A 62 -16.95 3.52 0.54
N TYR A 63 -16.25 3.25 -0.56
CA TYR A 63 -16.63 2.20 -1.50
C TYR A 63 -15.76 0.95 -1.36
N GLY A 64 -14.47 1.13 -1.07
CA GLY A 64 -13.58 -0.01 -0.93
C GLY A 64 -12.11 0.38 -0.80
N VAL A 65 -11.32 -0.63 -0.47
CA VAL A 65 -9.86 -0.63 -0.57
C VAL A 65 -9.45 -1.82 -1.41
N GLY A 66 -8.31 -1.72 -2.10
CA GLY A 66 -7.79 -2.80 -2.92
C GLY A 66 -6.30 -2.67 -3.15
N TYR A 67 -5.73 -3.74 -3.66
CA TYR A 67 -4.38 -3.77 -4.20
C TYR A 67 -4.38 -4.60 -5.48
N ASP A 68 -3.44 -4.30 -6.36
CA ASP A 68 -3.20 -5.06 -7.59
C ASP A 68 -1.74 -4.81 -8.04
N GLY A 69 -1.32 -5.45 -9.14
CA GLY A 69 -0.02 -5.25 -9.77
C GLY A 69 0.51 -6.51 -10.45
N ASN A 70 1.78 -6.45 -10.87
CA ASN A 70 2.42 -7.57 -11.56
C ASN A 70 3.21 -8.46 -10.58
N PHE A 71 2.53 -9.48 -10.06
CA PHE A 71 3.10 -10.49 -9.17
C PHE A 71 3.97 -11.53 -9.89
N LYS A 72 3.84 -11.65 -11.22
CA LYS A 72 4.65 -12.58 -12.04
C LYS A 72 6.03 -11.99 -12.37
N GLY A 73 6.14 -10.67 -12.26
CA GLY A 73 7.34 -9.91 -12.52
C GLY A 73 7.55 -9.61 -14.01
N ILE A 74 8.19 -8.48 -14.25
CA ILE A 74 8.72 -8.07 -15.55
C ILE A 74 10.12 -8.65 -15.65
N GLU A 75 10.45 -9.34 -16.73
CA GLU A 75 11.80 -9.89 -16.93
C GLU A 75 12.85 -8.78 -16.91
N PHE A 76 13.92 -9.04 -16.16
CA PHE A 76 15.07 -8.16 -16.01
C PHE A 76 16.37 -8.95 -16.21
N LYS A 77 17.49 -8.26 -16.38
CA LYS A 77 18.78 -8.91 -16.68
C LYS A 77 19.16 -9.95 -15.60
N ASN A 78 20.03 -10.90 -15.96
CA ASN A 78 20.66 -11.85 -15.03
C ASN A 78 19.69 -12.71 -14.21
N HIS A 79 18.62 -13.21 -14.82
CA HIS A 79 17.60 -14.01 -14.10
C HIS A 79 17.01 -13.25 -12.90
N GLU A 80 16.79 -11.94 -13.04
CA GLU A 80 16.00 -11.17 -12.10
C GLU A 80 14.67 -10.79 -12.75
N LYS A 81 13.65 -10.60 -11.94
CA LYS A 81 12.40 -9.95 -12.34
C LYS A 81 12.09 -8.81 -11.42
N ILE A 82 11.32 -7.85 -11.92
CA ILE A 82 10.79 -6.76 -11.10
C ILE A 82 9.31 -7.02 -10.89
N VAL A 83 8.93 -7.31 -9.64
CA VAL A 83 7.51 -7.34 -9.26
C VAL A 83 7.10 -5.96 -8.76
N TYR A 84 5.84 -5.62 -8.92
CA TYR A 84 5.31 -4.40 -8.33
C TYR A 84 3.89 -4.59 -7.81
N ILE A 85 3.55 -3.81 -6.80
CA ILE A 85 2.24 -3.80 -6.15
C ILE A 85 1.86 -2.36 -5.87
N TYR A 86 0.59 -2.03 -6.10
CA TYR A 86 0.03 -0.74 -5.74
C TYR A 86 -1.23 -0.90 -4.89
N PHE A 87 -1.47 0.07 -4.02
CA PHE A 87 -2.53 0.08 -3.03
C PHE A 87 -3.41 1.31 -3.21
N TYR A 88 -4.72 1.07 -3.29
CA TYR A 88 -5.69 2.10 -3.62
C TYR A 88 -6.93 2.02 -2.73
N PHE A 89 -7.67 3.12 -2.71
CA PHE A 89 -9.00 3.18 -2.13
C PHE A 89 -9.96 3.92 -3.05
N ASN A 90 -11.24 3.64 -2.83
CA ASN A 90 -12.35 4.19 -3.58
C ASN A 90 -13.30 4.91 -2.64
N ASN A 91 -13.62 6.17 -2.98
CA ASN A 91 -14.73 6.91 -2.38
C ASN A 91 -15.37 7.88 -3.40
N GLN A 92 -16.44 8.60 -3.00
CA GLN A 92 -17.12 9.54 -3.91
C GLN A 92 -16.22 10.66 -4.49
N VAL A 93 -15.17 11.05 -3.77
CA VAL A 93 -14.27 12.17 -4.14
C VAL A 93 -13.04 11.67 -4.89
N LYS A 94 -12.55 10.50 -4.52
CA LYS A 94 -11.31 9.87 -4.96
C LYS A 94 -11.68 8.49 -5.49
N ASN A 95 -11.95 8.45 -6.78
CA ASN A 95 -12.07 7.20 -7.51
C ASN A 95 -10.67 6.66 -7.78
N ASP A 96 -10.43 5.43 -7.38
CA ASP A 96 -9.25 4.63 -7.67
C ASP A 96 -7.93 5.31 -7.27
N TYR A 97 -7.92 5.98 -6.12
CA TYR A 97 -6.76 6.73 -5.67
C TYR A 97 -5.67 5.81 -5.13
N THR A 98 -4.57 5.69 -5.87
CA THR A 98 -3.35 5.05 -5.38
C THR A 98 -2.65 5.96 -4.39
N PHE A 99 -2.41 5.46 -3.19
CA PHE A 99 -1.65 6.18 -2.16
C PHE A 99 -0.24 5.63 -1.96
N PHE A 100 0.04 4.40 -2.43
CA PHE A 100 1.34 3.77 -2.30
C PHE A 100 1.55 2.70 -3.38
N SER A 101 2.74 2.68 -3.96
CA SER A 101 3.23 1.66 -4.89
C SER A 101 4.67 1.29 -4.55
N ILE A 102 5.01 0.02 -4.71
CA ILE A 102 6.36 -0.49 -4.49
C ILE A 102 6.75 -1.46 -5.62
N ALA A 103 7.97 -1.34 -6.11
CA ALA A 103 8.56 -2.25 -7.09
C ALA A 103 9.89 -2.79 -6.56
N ILE A 104 10.13 -4.09 -6.73
CA ILE A 104 11.23 -4.80 -6.07
C ILE A 104 11.86 -5.79 -7.05
N ASN A 105 13.20 -5.82 -7.12
CA ASN A 105 13.91 -6.89 -7.82
C ASN A 105 13.83 -8.21 -7.02
N ILE A 106 13.51 -9.29 -7.71
CA ILE A 106 13.44 -10.65 -7.18
C ILE A 106 14.21 -11.57 -8.13
N SER A 107 15.00 -12.51 -7.59
CA SER A 107 15.61 -13.54 -8.43
C SER A 107 14.52 -14.42 -9.07
N SER A 108 14.60 -14.63 -10.38
CA SER A 108 13.67 -15.44 -11.18
C SER A 108 13.52 -16.87 -10.64
N ASP A 109 14.56 -17.42 -10.01
CA ASP A 109 14.52 -18.74 -9.39
C ASP A 109 13.57 -18.79 -8.18
N ASN A 110 13.31 -17.64 -7.54
CA ASN A 110 12.38 -17.49 -6.43
C ASN A 110 10.94 -17.16 -6.88
N LEU A 111 10.65 -17.14 -8.18
CA LEU A 111 9.33 -16.91 -8.75
C LEU A 111 8.80 -18.18 -9.44
N THR A 112 8.72 -19.30 -8.71
CA THR A 112 7.97 -20.48 -9.18
C THR A 112 6.49 -20.38 -8.79
N GLN A 113 5.59 -21.12 -9.47
CA GLN A 113 4.14 -21.02 -9.26
C GLN A 113 3.68 -21.29 -7.81
N GLU A 114 4.34 -22.20 -7.09
CA GLU A 114 4.06 -22.49 -5.67
C GLU A 114 4.61 -21.42 -4.70
N ILE A 115 5.58 -20.61 -5.14
CA ILE A 115 6.28 -19.64 -4.29
C ILE A 115 5.55 -18.28 -4.21
N SER A 116 4.60 -18.02 -5.13
CA SER A 116 3.86 -16.75 -5.19
C SER A 116 3.06 -16.40 -3.91
N SER A 117 2.63 -17.39 -3.13
CA SER A 117 1.83 -17.16 -1.91
C SER A 117 2.67 -17.01 -0.63
N ASN A 118 3.85 -17.62 -0.58
CA ASN A 118 4.73 -17.56 0.60
C ASN A 118 5.69 -16.37 0.55
N ASN A 119 6.21 -16.03 -0.62
CA ASN A 119 7.18 -14.95 -0.77
C ASN A 119 6.56 -13.57 -0.82
N ILE A 120 5.31 -13.45 -1.28
CA ILE A 120 4.59 -12.17 -1.34
C ILE A 120 3.35 -12.27 -0.48
N GLN A 121 3.36 -11.56 0.65
CA GLN A 121 2.21 -11.45 1.54
C GLN A 121 1.86 -9.99 1.67
N VAL A 122 0.72 -9.59 1.12
CA VAL A 122 0.21 -8.22 1.20
C VAL A 122 -1.22 -8.22 1.68
N ASP A 123 -1.59 -7.15 2.36
CA ASP A 123 -2.94 -6.90 2.82
C ASP A 123 -3.22 -5.39 2.84
N ILE A 124 -4.50 -5.05 2.78
CA ILE A 124 -4.98 -3.68 2.93
C ILE A 124 -6.25 -3.68 3.79
N THR A 125 -6.29 -2.77 4.77
CA THR A 125 -7.42 -2.67 5.69
C THR A 125 -8.03 -1.28 5.69
N SER A 126 -9.36 -1.26 5.61
CA SER A 126 -10.18 -0.07 5.83
C SER A 126 -10.71 0.05 7.25
N ARG A 127 -10.30 -0.83 8.18
CA ARG A 127 -10.74 -0.81 9.59
C ARG A 127 -10.32 0.45 10.35
N ASN A 128 -9.49 1.28 9.72
CA ASN A 128 -9.09 2.60 10.21
C ASN A 128 -9.80 3.75 9.48
N HIS A 129 -10.85 3.47 8.67
CA HIS A 129 -11.51 4.45 7.81
C HIS A 129 -11.82 5.73 8.60
N PRO A 130 -11.46 6.91 8.05
CA PRO A 130 -10.96 7.18 6.69
C PRO A 130 -9.45 7.05 6.50
N ASN A 131 -8.74 6.55 7.51
CA ASN A 131 -7.35 6.16 7.33
C ASN A 131 -7.30 4.74 6.74
N TYR A 132 -6.32 4.48 5.87
CA TYR A 132 -6.12 3.18 5.23
C TYR A 132 -4.72 2.71 5.52
N LEU A 133 -4.57 1.41 5.76
CA LEU A 133 -3.28 0.79 6.03
C LEU A 133 -3.07 -0.35 5.04
N ALA A 134 -2.01 -0.23 4.24
CA ALA A 134 -1.42 -1.30 3.47
C ALA A 134 -0.25 -1.88 4.25
N THR A 135 -0.13 -3.20 4.26
CA THR A 135 0.99 -3.91 4.88
C THR A 135 1.46 -5.00 3.97
N GLY A 136 2.75 -5.28 3.97
CA GLY A 136 3.22 -6.47 3.29
C GLY A 136 4.65 -6.83 3.59
N LYS A 137 5.00 -8.04 3.13
CA LYS A 137 6.35 -8.54 3.10
C LYS A 137 6.61 -9.25 1.77
N ILE A 138 7.80 -9.01 1.23
CA ILE A 138 8.27 -9.59 -0.01
C ILE A 138 9.66 -10.17 0.22
N PHE A 139 9.81 -11.49 0.14
CA PHE A 139 11.11 -12.14 0.11
C PHE A 139 11.62 -12.22 -1.31
N ASN A 140 12.80 -11.64 -1.57
CA ASN A 140 13.35 -11.55 -2.92
C ASN A 140 14.47 -12.55 -3.25
N GLY A 141 14.76 -13.47 -2.32
CA GLY A 141 15.87 -14.42 -2.40
C GLY A 141 17.08 -14.05 -1.54
N GLN A 142 17.25 -12.75 -1.24
CA GLN A 142 18.37 -12.25 -0.45
C GLN A 142 17.90 -11.60 0.85
N SER A 143 16.82 -10.83 0.79
CA SER A 143 16.31 -10.03 1.90
C SER A 143 14.79 -10.12 1.97
N GLU A 144 14.25 -9.94 3.18
CA GLU A 144 12.83 -9.70 3.37
C GLU A 144 12.58 -8.19 3.35
N ILE A 145 11.77 -7.74 2.39
CA ILE A 145 11.31 -6.36 2.28
C ILE A 145 9.98 -6.26 3.01
N VAL A 146 9.98 -5.61 4.17
CA VAL A 146 8.78 -5.42 5.00
C VAL A 146 8.33 -3.98 4.88
N PHE A 147 7.06 -3.77 4.59
CA PHE A 147 6.50 -2.44 4.46
C PHE A 147 5.15 -2.27 5.15
N GLN A 148 4.92 -1.04 5.58
CA GLN A 148 3.62 -0.52 5.99
C GLN A 148 3.45 0.83 5.32
N ALA A 149 2.33 1.06 4.66
CA ALA A 149 1.99 2.35 4.11
C ALA A 149 0.61 2.75 4.58
N PHE A 150 0.46 4.02 4.94
CA PHE A 150 -0.81 4.52 5.44
C PHE A 150 -1.19 5.83 4.78
N TYR A 151 -2.47 5.92 4.44
CA TYR A 151 -3.13 7.16 4.03
C TYR A 151 -3.97 7.65 5.21
N THR A 152 -3.98 8.95 5.45
CA THR A 152 -4.74 9.57 6.53
C THR A 152 -5.89 10.42 6.00
N GLY A 153 -6.97 10.51 6.77
CA GLY A 153 -8.17 11.29 6.39
C GLY A 153 -7.92 12.79 6.16
N ASP A 154 -6.76 13.31 6.57
CA ASP A 154 -6.32 14.69 6.30
C ASP A 154 -5.42 14.81 5.05
N ASP A 155 -5.45 13.81 4.17
CA ASP A 155 -4.79 13.78 2.86
C ASP A 155 -3.26 13.74 2.92
N HIS A 156 -2.71 13.03 3.91
CA HIS A 156 -1.28 12.68 3.92
C HIS A 156 -1.11 11.18 3.70
N SER A 157 0.06 10.81 3.19
CA SER A 157 0.41 9.41 2.97
C SER A 157 1.88 9.19 3.23
N TYR A 158 2.19 8.10 3.92
CA TYR A 158 3.55 7.74 4.31
C TYR A 158 3.75 6.25 4.11
N ALA A 159 5.00 5.85 3.89
CA ALA A 159 5.41 4.46 3.94
C ALA A 159 6.61 4.28 4.86
N ILE A 160 6.65 3.15 5.54
CA ILE A 160 7.82 2.63 6.22
C ILE A 160 8.22 1.38 5.47
N VAL A 161 9.42 1.34 4.89
CA VAL A 161 9.99 0.17 4.21
C VAL A 161 11.31 -0.17 4.90
N ASN A 162 11.40 -1.36 5.49
CA ASN A 162 12.56 -1.81 6.28
C ASN A 162 13.07 -0.72 7.24
N GLN A 163 12.15 -0.18 8.06
CA GLN A 163 12.40 0.88 9.06
C GLN A 163 12.72 2.27 8.50
N ARG A 164 12.84 2.45 7.18
CA ARG A 164 13.00 3.77 6.56
C ARG A 164 11.64 4.42 6.29
N LEU A 165 11.44 5.63 6.80
CA LEU A 165 10.26 6.45 6.53
C LEU A 165 10.36 7.15 5.16
N PHE A 166 9.26 7.16 4.43
CA PHE A 166 9.07 7.85 3.16
C PHE A 166 7.82 8.73 3.25
N ASP A 167 8.00 10.02 2.94
CA ASP A 167 6.90 10.96 2.73
C ASP A 167 6.40 10.81 1.31
N LEU A 168 5.20 10.23 1.12
CA LEU A 168 4.68 9.91 -0.20
C LEU A 168 4.13 11.13 -0.94
N SER A 169 4.18 12.34 -0.35
CA SER A 169 3.98 13.58 -1.07
C SER A 169 5.11 13.88 -2.07
N LEU A 170 6.29 13.28 -1.87
CA LEU A 170 7.44 13.39 -2.77
C LEU A 170 7.41 12.38 -3.93
N GLY A 171 6.44 11.47 -3.92
CA GLY A 171 6.30 10.42 -4.93
C GLY A 171 5.73 9.15 -4.31
N LYS A 172 4.83 8.49 -5.02
CA LYS A 172 4.07 7.35 -4.50
C LYS A 172 4.66 6.00 -4.89
N LEU A 173 5.62 5.96 -5.82
CA LEU A 173 6.30 4.74 -6.23
C LEU A 173 7.68 4.67 -5.58
N ILE A 174 7.93 3.60 -4.85
CA ILE A 174 9.25 3.30 -4.28
C ILE A 174 9.84 2.10 -5.03
N LEU A 175 10.97 2.31 -5.70
CA LEU A 175 11.79 1.23 -6.25
C LEU A 175 12.76 0.76 -5.17
N ILE A 176 12.81 -0.55 -4.92
CA ILE A 176 13.74 -1.17 -3.97
C ILE A 176 14.63 -2.15 -4.72
N LYS A 177 15.95 -2.04 -4.48
CA LYS A 177 16.94 -3.00 -4.94
C LYS A 177 17.68 -3.62 -3.74
N SER A 178 17.67 -4.94 -3.62
CA SER A 178 18.67 -5.63 -2.78
C SER A 178 19.99 -5.76 -3.52
N ILE A 179 21.09 -5.50 -2.83
CA ILE A 179 22.44 -5.74 -3.35
C ILE A 179 23.14 -6.85 -2.57
N ASN A 180 24.22 -7.40 -3.13
CA ASN A 180 24.86 -8.63 -2.64
C ASN A 180 25.37 -8.59 -1.20
N ASP A 181 25.61 -7.40 -0.63
CA ASP A 181 26.02 -7.23 0.77
C ASP A 181 24.84 -7.28 1.77
N GLY A 182 23.62 -7.50 1.27
CA GLY A 182 22.38 -7.55 2.05
C GLY A 182 21.77 -6.17 2.33
N SER A 183 22.41 -5.08 1.93
CA SER A 183 21.84 -3.74 2.05
C SER A 183 20.81 -3.45 0.95
N LEU A 184 19.96 -2.46 1.22
CA LEU A 184 18.90 -2.03 0.31
C LEU A 184 19.23 -0.67 -0.29
N ARG A 185 18.96 -0.49 -1.57
CA ARG A 185 18.90 0.82 -2.24
C ARG A 185 17.44 1.14 -2.52
N ALA A 186 17.08 2.41 -2.38
CA ALA A 186 15.72 2.89 -2.60
C ALA A 186 15.73 4.14 -3.49
N LEU A 187 14.79 4.21 -4.42
CA LEU A 187 14.52 5.38 -5.24
C LEU A 187 13.02 5.68 -5.20
N GLN A 188 12.66 6.89 -4.75
CA GLN A 188 11.28 7.36 -4.68
C GLN A 188 10.97 8.20 -5.91
N LEU A 189 9.86 7.90 -6.58
CA LEU A 189 9.49 8.48 -7.86
C LEU A 189 8.03 8.94 -7.84
N ASP A 190 7.77 10.01 -8.59
CA ASP A 190 6.41 10.47 -8.83
C ASP A 190 5.66 9.45 -9.69
N PHE A 191 4.40 9.26 -9.34
CA PHE A 191 3.48 8.33 -9.99
C PHE A 191 2.07 8.90 -9.85
N LYS A 192 1.44 9.20 -11.00
CA LYS A 192 0.20 9.96 -11.03
C LYS A 192 -1.03 9.11 -10.77
N GLY A 193 -0.94 7.80 -10.93
CA GLY A 193 -2.01 6.86 -10.55
C GLY A 193 -3.02 6.56 -11.65
N SER A 194 -2.86 7.14 -12.85
CA SER A 194 -3.67 6.83 -14.04
C SER A 194 -3.01 5.73 -14.85
N ASP A 195 -3.79 4.76 -15.36
CA ASP A 195 -3.25 3.63 -16.14
C ASP A 195 -2.09 2.93 -15.44
N ARG A 196 -2.37 2.53 -14.19
CA ARG A 196 -1.37 2.19 -13.14
C ARG A 196 -0.28 1.25 -13.63
N ASP A 197 -0.66 0.16 -14.30
CA ASP A 197 0.29 -0.84 -14.78
C ASP A 197 1.22 -0.26 -15.85
N GLU A 198 0.67 0.32 -16.92
CA GLU A 198 1.47 0.90 -18.00
C GLU A 198 2.41 2.03 -17.52
N GLU A 199 1.91 2.91 -16.64
CA GLU A 199 2.72 3.99 -16.07
C GLU A 199 3.86 3.43 -15.19
N ILE A 200 3.58 2.48 -14.30
CA ILE A 200 4.60 1.86 -13.43
C ILE A 200 5.64 1.12 -14.27
N GLU A 201 5.23 0.30 -15.24
CA GLU A 201 6.14 -0.44 -16.11
C GLU A 201 7.05 0.50 -16.92
N LYS A 202 6.49 1.61 -17.41
CA LYS A 202 7.25 2.66 -18.09
C LYS A 202 8.26 3.33 -17.16
N ILE A 203 7.88 3.66 -15.93
CA ILE A 203 8.79 4.25 -14.94
C ILE A 203 9.92 3.28 -14.61
N ILE A 204 9.61 2.00 -14.39
CA ILE A 204 10.60 0.95 -14.13
C ILE A 204 11.59 0.85 -15.30
N THR A 205 11.08 0.80 -16.53
CA THR A 205 11.91 0.68 -17.74
C THR A 205 12.84 1.89 -17.92
N ASN A 206 12.33 3.11 -17.69
CA ASN A 206 13.14 4.33 -17.77
C ASN A 206 14.20 4.44 -16.66
N ASN A 207 14.00 3.72 -15.54
CA ASN A 207 14.91 3.68 -14.41
C ASN A 207 15.67 2.35 -14.31
N VAL A 208 15.79 1.61 -15.42
CA VAL A 208 16.55 0.34 -15.52
C VAL A 208 17.95 0.43 -14.89
N LEU A 209 18.60 1.60 -14.99
CA LEU A 209 19.95 1.81 -14.44
C LEU A 209 20.01 1.76 -12.90
N PHE A 210 18.91 2.06 -12.22
CA PHE A 210 18.81 1.89 -10.77
C PHE A 210 19.02 0.43 -10.38
N TYR A 211 18.48 -0.49 -11.16
CA TYR A 211 18.61 -1.93 -10.96
C TYR A 211 19.91 -2.49 -11.53
N SER A 212 20.56 -1.82 -12.48
CA SER A 212 21.79 -2.34 -13.11
C SER A 212 23.09 -1.92 -12.43
N LYS A 213 23.11 -0.87 -11.60
CA LYS A 213 24.33 -0.43 -10.94
C LYS A 213 24.53 -1.20 -9.64
N ASP A 214 25.64 -1.92 -9.55
CA ASP A 214 26.24 -2.25 -8.26
C ASP A 214 26.91 -0.98 -7.77
N ILE A 215 26.19 -0.23 -6.94
CA ILE A 215 26.75 0.97 -6.33
C ILE A 215 27.69 0.46 -5.23
N ASN A 216 28.95 0.26 -5.62
CA ASN A 216 30.11 0.08 -4.75
C ASN A 216 30.29 1.28 -3.81
#